data_AF-A0A6G8BTV4-F1
#
_entry.id   AF-A0A6G8BTV4-F1
#
_cell.length_a   1.000
_cell.length_b   1.000
_cell.length_c   1.000
_cell.angle_alpha   90.00
_cell.angle_beta   90.00
_cell.angle_gamma   90.00
#
_symmetry.space_group_name_H-M   'P 1'
#
loop_
_entity.id
_entity.type
_entity.pdbx_description
1 polymer ?
#
loop_
_entity_poly.entity_id
_entity_poly.type
_entity_poly.pdbx_seq_one_letter_code
_entity_poly.pdbx_strand_id
1 'polypeptide(L)'
;MIKKKNNAYKLIKTHAPKLALIHHATDYSPQRLASLFLNNTSQDELAIQKKSKSGFWDWKLADDTAYKYLKKQITAYLKKNRDTPTFQIMLEHFRANYLTKTYFGQDYASLVNIYQFQEEPLKNFVREAFIAINPITGDMSPQERAVRNQRLGKISVKHWIGDITNYDYFGQAPGFMMTNVNQALQYIDLYMLNLLNEKQLDSELSNLSVNQKLDEKLVPKANTVRAKPIKI
;
A
#
# COMPACT_ATOMS: atom_id res chain seq x y z
N MET A 1 4.35 6.49 -24.92
CA MET A 1 5.44 5.50 -24.87
C MET A 1 6.48 5.96 -23.85
N ILE A 2 6.48 5.39 -22.63
CA ILE A 2 7.53 5.66 -21.62
C ILE A 2 8.34 4.38 -21.47
N LYS A 3 9.30 4.16 -22.38
CA LYS A 3 10.36 3.15 -22.21
C LYS A 3 11.52 3.79 -21.46
N LYS A 4 11.32 4.15 -20.19
CA LYS A 4 12.44 4.34 -19.26
C LYS A 4 12.44 3.14 -18.32
N LYS A 5 13.19 2.10 -18.69
CA LYS A 5 13.55 1.00 -17.78
C LYS A 5 14.52 1.57 -16.74
N ASN A 6 13.98 2.34 -15.81
CA ASN A 6 14.69 2.74 -14.60
C ASN A 6 14.62 1.57 -13.62
N ASN A 7 15.73 1.26 -12.93
CA ASN A 7 15.84 0.11 -12.04
C ASN A 7 14.78 0.14 -10.92
N ALA A 8 14.39 1.31 -10.41
CA ALA A 8 13.30 1.43 -9.45
C ALA A 8 11.96 0.87 -9.99
N TYR A 9 11.64 1.12 -11.27
CA TYR A 9 10.41 0.60 -11.89
C TYR A 9 10.44 -0.92 -12.06
N LYS A 10 11.63 -1.47 -12.36
CA LYS A 10 11.84 -2.91 -12.48
C LYS A 10 11.68 -3.57 -11.11
N LEU A 11 12.34 -3.04 -10.07
CA LEU A 11 12.25 -3.50 -8.69
C LEU A 11 10.80 -3.46 -8.20
N ILE A 12 10.13 -2.31 -8.32
CA ILE A 12 8.71 -2.17 -8.00
C ILE A 12 7.85 -3.24 -8.67
N LYS A 13 8.07 -3.49 -9.97
CA LYS A 13 7.29 -4.50 -10.69
C LYS A 13 7.58 -5.92 -10.20
N THR A 14 8.84 -6.23 -9.92
CA THR A 14 9.26 -7.53 -9.37
C THR A 14 8.64 -7.78 -8.00
N HIS A 15 8.65 -6.77 -7.12
CA HIS A 15 8.14 -6.88 -5.75
C HIS A 15 6.65 -6.52 -5.61
N ALA A 16 5.95 -6.24 -6.70
CA ALA A 16 4.53 -5.88 -6.68
C ALA A 16 3.64 -6.89 -5.92
N PRO A 17 3.84 -8.22 -6.00
CA PRO A 17 3.07 -9.17 -5.20
C PRO A 17 3.24 -8.97 -3.69
N LYS A 18 4.49 -8.89 -3.20
CA LYS A 18 4.82 -8.67 -1.79
C LYS A 18 4.25 -7.34 -1.29
N LEU A 19 4.49 -6.26 -2.04
CA LEU A 19 4.05 -4.92 -1.68
C LEU A 19 2.51 -4.81 -1.69
N ALA A 20 1.85 -5.47 -2.63
CA ALA A 20 0.39 -5.54 -2.68
C ALA A 20 -0.18 -6.36 -1.52
N LEU A 21 0.46 -7.47 -1.15
CA LEU A 21 0.07 -8.29 0.00
C LEU A 21 0.18 -7.51 1.30
N ILE A 22 1.33 -6.86 1.54
CA ILE A 22 1.55 -6.01 2.72
C ILE A 22 0.48 -4.92 2.76
N HIS A 23 0.32 -4.13 1.69
CA HIS A 23 -0.71 -3.08 1.63
C HIS A 23 -2.11 -3.62 1.94
N HIS A 24 -2.52 -4.72 1.31
CA HIS A 24 -3.86 -5.27 1.47
C HIS A 24 -4.10 -5.87 2.86
N ALA A 25 -3.06 -6.44 3.48
CA ALA A 25 -3.16 -7.03 4.81
C ALA A 25 -3.19 -5.98 5.92
N THR A 26 -2.63 -4.79 5.68
CA THR A 26 -2.28 -3.82 6.72
C THR A 26 -3.03 -2.48 6.61
N ASP A 27 -3.73 -2.23 5.49
CA ASP A 27 -4.27 -0.93 5.12
C ASP A 27 -3.24 0.21 5.10
N TYR A 28 -1.95 -0.12 5.04
CA TYR A 28 -0.86 0.84 5.05
C TYR A 28 -0.74 1.57 3.71
N SER A 29 -0.46 2.88 3.74
CA SER A 29 -0.40 3.73 2.55
C SER A 29 0.52 3.15 1.46
N PRO A 30 0.03 2.92 0.22
CA PRO A 30 0.87 2.49 -0.90
C PRO A 30 2.02 3.47 -1.19
N GLN A 31 1.80 4.77 -0.97
CA GLN A 31 2.81 5.80 -1.19
C GLN A 31 3.89 5.74 -0.12
N ARG A 32 3.50 5.58 1.15
CA ARG A 32 4.44 5.44 2.25
C ARG A 32 5.22 4.12 2.17
N LEU A 33 4.55 3.03 1.80
CA LEU A 33 5.18 1.75 1.52
C LEU A 33 6.21 1.84 0.39
N ALA A 34 5.91 2.60 -0.67
CA ALA A 34 6.86 2.87 -1.74
C ALA A 34 8.11 3.59 -1.24
N SER A 35 7.90 4.63 -0.43
CA SER A 35 8.97 5.40 0.20
C SER A 35 9.86 4.51 1.05
N LEU A 36 9.27 3.72 1.95
CA LEU A 36 10.02 2.79 2.79
C LEU A 36 10.77 1.75 1.97
N PHE A 37 10.14 1.13 0.98
CA PHE A 37 10.77 0.11 0.14
C PHE A 37 11.97 0.69 -0.63
N LEU A 38 11.79 1.83 -1.30
CA LEU A 38 12.85 2.42 -2.12
C LEU A 38 13.99 2.98 -1.27
N ASN A 39 13.70 3.64 -0.14
CA ASN A 39 14.73 4.20 0.74
C ASN A 39 15.58 3.14 1.43
N ASN A 40 15.08 1.90 1.52
CA ASN A 40 15.80 0.77 2.12
C ASN A 40 16.30 -0.23 1.07
N THR A 41 16.18 0.10 -0.21
CA THR A 41 16.84 -0.65 -1.30
C THR A 41 18.27 -0.14 -1.46
N SER A 42 19.22 -1.03 -1.74
CA SER A 42 20.63 -0.63 -1.91
C SER A 42 20.80 0.35 -3.07
N GLN A 43 21.74 1.29 -2.94
CA GLN A 43 22.02 2.25 -4.01
C GLN A 43 22.44 1.55 -5.31
N ASP A 44 23.18 0.44 -5.22
CA ASP A 44 23.60 -0.36 -6.36
C ASP A 44 22.41 -0.94 -7.15
N GLU A 45 21.36 -1.36 -6.44
CA GLU A 45 20.13 -1.85 -7.07
C GLU A 45 19.31 -0.74 -7.71
N LEU A 46 19.38 0.49 -7.18
CA LEU A 46 18.64 1.65 -7.70
C LEU A 46 19.38 2.39 -8.82
N ALA A 47 20.72 2.34 -8.82
CA ALA A 47 21.55 3.07 -9.76
C ALA A 47 21.36 2.54 -11.18
N ILE A 48 21.26 3.45 -12.15
CA ILE A 48 21.20 3.10 -13.57
C ILE A 48 22.56 3.38 -14.18
N GLN A 49 23.13 2.36 -14.84
CA GLN A 49 24.29 2.54 -15.68
C GLN A 49 23.88 3.24 -16.99
N LYS A 50 24.37 4.46 -17.23
CA LYS A 50 24.09 5.23 -18.45
C LYS A 50 25.36 5.69 -19.14
N LYS A 51 25.49 5.41 -20.45
CA LYS A 51 26.62 5.89 -21.25
C LYS A 51 26.46 7.40 -21.49
N SER A 52 27.45 8.18 -21.10
CA SER A 52 27.54 9.61 -21.36
C SER A 52 27.87 9.87 -22.83
N LYS A 53 27.66 11.11 -23.29
CA LYS A 53 28.02 11.54 -24.64
C LYS A 53 29.53 11.42 -24.91
N SER A 54 30.35 11.47 -23.86
CA SER A 54 31.80 11.30 -23.91
C SER A 54 32.24 9.83 -23.80
N GLY A 55 31.31 8.88 -23.75
CA GLY A 55 31.61 7.44 -23.78
C GLY A 55 31.82 6.79 -22.41
N PHE A 56 31.80 7.56 -21.32
CA PHE A 56 31.94 7.07 -19.94
C PHE A 56 30.62 6.54 -19.40
N TRP A 57 30.67 5.65 -18.39
CA TRP A 57 29.48 5.19 -17.68
C TRP A 57 29.23 6.07 -16.45
N ASP A 58 28.02 6.61 -16.35
CA ASP A 58 27.55 7.43 -15.23
C ASP A 58 26.44 6.67 -14.49
N TRP A 59 26.51 6.66 -13.16
CA TRP A 59 25.58 5.99 -12.27
C TRP A 59 24.67 7.06 -11.64
N LYS A 60 23.38 7.06 -12.02
CA LYS A 60 22.40 8.02 -11.48
C LYS A 60 21.27 7.32 -10.73
N LEU A 61 20.79 7.98 -9.67
CA LEU A 61 19.60 7.58 -8.93
C LEU A 61 18.34 7.69 -9.81
N ALA A 62 17.40 6.80 -9.51
CA ALA A 62 16.09 6.71 -10.13
C ALA A 62 15.24 7.97 -9.88
N ASP A 63 14.53 8.44 -10.92
CA ASP A 63 13.57 9.56 -10.92
C ASP A 63 12.43 9.42 -9.87
N ASP A 64 12.07 10.54 -9.19
CA ASP A 64 11.01 10.69 -8.18
C ASP A 64 9.61 10.24 -8.64
N THR A 65 9.41 10.01 -9.94
CA THR A 65 8.16 9.48 -10.51
C THR A 65 7.90 8.00 -10.21
N ALA A 66 8.84 7.29 -9.56
CA ALA A 66 8.69 5.89 -9.15
C ALA A 66 7.51 5.65 -8.18
N TYR A 67 7.21 6.63 -7.30
CA TYR A 67 6.13 6.52 -6.29
C TYR A 67 4.74 6.36 -6.92
N LYS A 68 4.41 7.21 -7.91
CA LYS A 68 3.13 7.13 -8.64
C LYS A 68 3.00 5.80 -9.40
N TYR A 69 4.12 5.27 -9.87
CA TYR A 69 4.16 3.99 -10.57
C TYR A 69 3.90 2.80 -9.64
N LEU A 70 4.42 2.80 -8.40
CA LEU A 70 4.14 1.71 -7.45
C LEU A 70 2.65 1.59 -7.15
N LYS A 71 1.97 2.71 -6.83
CA LYS A 71 0.52 2.70 -6.59
C LYS A 71 -0.23 2.04 -7.75
N LYS A 72 0.11 2.40 -8.98
CA LYS A 72 -0.48 1.80 -10.19
C LYS A 72 -0.21 0.29 -10.28
N GLN A 73 1.00 -0.18 -9.96
CA GLN A 73 1.34 -1.61 -10.00
C GLN A 73 0.61 -2.40 -8.91
N ILE A 74 0.56 -1.89 -7.67
CA ILE A 74 -0.18 -2.52 -6.57
C ILE A 74 -1.67 -2.62 -6.93
N THR A 75 -2.29 -1.52 -7.39
CA THR A 75 -3.70 -1.53 -7.79
C THR A 75 -3.96 -2.51 -8.93
N ALA A 76 -3.10 -2.54 -9.96
CA ALA A 76 -3.24 -3.47 -11.07
C ALA A 76 -3.10 -4.94 -10.63
N TYR A 77 -2.17 -5.22 -9.72
CA TYR A 77 -1.98 -6.56 -9.16
C TYR A 77 -3.20 -6.99 -8.34
N LEU A 78 -3.67 -6.16 -7.41
CA LEU A 78 -4.83 -6.47 -6.58
C LEU A 78 -6.09 -6.66 -7.43
N LYS A 79 -6.34 -5.80 -8.43
CA LYS A 79 -7.50 -5.95 -9.32
C LYS A 79 -7.54 -7.32 -10.03
N LYS A 80 -6.37 -7.90 -10.31
CA LYS A 80 -6.27 -9.19 -11.00
C LYS A 80 -6.31 -10.38 -10.05
N ASN A 81 -5.71 -10.26 -8.86
CA ASN A 81 -5.39 -11.42 -8.02
C ASN A 81 -6.15 -11.45 -6.69
N ARG A 82 -6.73 -10.33 -6.22
CA ARG A 82 -7.33 -10.23 -4.88
C ARG A 82 -8.32 -11.35 -4.59
N ASP A 83 -9.17 -11.68 -5.56
CA ASP A 83 -10.26 -12.63 -5.36
C ASP A 83 -9.87 -14.08 -5.72
N THR A 84 -8.57 -14.34 -5.94
CA THR A 84 -8.07 -15.68 -6.25
C THR A 84 -7.80 -16.50 -4.98
N PRO A 85 -8.05 -17.83 -4.98
CA PRO A 85 -7.75 -18.69 -3.83
C PRO A 85 -6.29 -18.59 -3.38
N THR A 86 -5.36 -18.56 -4.34
CA THR A 86 -3.93 -18.43 -4.05
C THR A 86 -3.62 -17.15 -3.27
N PHE A 87 -4.22 -16.02 -3.65
CA PHE A 87 -3.99 -14.77 -2.93
C PHE A 87 -4.60 -14.79 -1.53
N GLN A 88 -5.78 -15.37 -1.35
CA GLN A 88 -6.41 -15.49 -0.03
C GLN A 88 -5.56 -16.36 0.91
N ILE A 89 -5.04 -17.49 0.43
CA ILE A 89 -4.14 -18.35 1.23
C ILE A 89 -2.86 -17.60 1.61
N MET A 90 -2.25 -16.89 0.67
CA MET A 90 -1.07 -16.05 0.97
C MET A 90 -1.39 -14.97 1.99
N LEU A 91 -2.59 -14.36 1.92
CA LEU A 91 -3.04 -13.32 2.83
C LEU A 91 -3.28 -13.86 4.25
N GLU A 92 -3.93 -15.01 4.37
CA GLU A 92 -4.16 -15.68 5.65
C GLU A 92 -2.85 -16.11 6.29
N HIS A 93 -1.98 -16.77 5.53
CA HIS A 93 -0.63 -17.14 5.97
C HIS A 93 0.16 -15.92 6.44
N PHE A 94 0.13 -14.84 5.66
CA PHE A 94 0.82 -13.60 6.00
C PHE A 94 0.29 -12.99 7.31
N ARG A 95 -1.03 -12.88 7.47
CA ARG A 95 -1.65 -12.34 8.69
C ARG A 95 -1.30 -13.17 9.92
N ALA A 96 -1.42 -14.49 9.82
CA ALA A 96 -1.20 -15.39 10.94
C ALA A 96 0.27 -15.45 11.38
N ASN A 97 1.20 -15.35 10.44
CA ASN A 97 2.62 -15.61 10.70
C ASN A 97 3.51 -14.37 10.71
N TYR A 98 3.05 -13.22 10.20
CA TYR A 98 3.90 -12.02 10.06
C TYR A 98 3.35 -10.78 10.76
N LEU A 99 2.02 -10.65 10.91
CA LEU A 99 1.44 -9.51 11.65
C LEU A 99 1.38 -9.74 13.17
N THR A 100 1.69 -10.95 13.61
CA THR A 100 1.71 -11.41 15.00
C THR A 100 3.14 -11.70 15.49
N LYS A 101 4.16 -11.48 14.66
CA LYS A 101 5.56 -11.80 15.01
C LYS A 101 6.03 -10.95 16.18
N THR A 102 6.32 -11.62 17.29
CA THR A 102 6.73 -11.00 18.55
C THR A 102 8.11 -10.34 18.49
N TYR A 103 9.02 -10.83 17.64
CA TYR A 103 10.35 -10.22 17.50
C TYR A 103 10.36 -8.95 16.64
N PHE A 104 9.24 -8.60 16.00
CA PHE A 104 9.05 -7.25 15.42
C PHE A 104 8.65 -6.22 16.49
N GLY A 105 8.54 -6.64 17.76
CA GLY A 105 8.10 -5.84 18.88
C GLY A 105 6.61 -6.08 19.16
N GLN A 106 5.88 -4.98 19.31
CA GLN A 106 4.44 -5.03 19.51
C GLN A 106 3.74 -5.60 18.26
N ASP A 107 2.67 -6.38 18.45
CA ASP A 107 1.90 -6.90 17.32
C ASP A 107 1.30 -5.76 16.49
N TYR A 108 1.09 -6.03 15.20
CA TYR A 108 0.69 -4.98 14.27
C TYR A 108 -0.67 -4.35 14.65
N ALA A 109 -1.63 -5.15 15.11
CA ALA A 109 -2.97 -4.66 15.44
C ALA A 109 -2.91 -3.66 16.59
N SER A 110 -2.08 -3.91 17.60
CA SER A 110 -1.90 -2.98 18.70
C SER A 110 -1.21 -1.67 18.26
N LEU A 111 -0.25 -1.71 17.34
CA LEU A 111 0.33 -0.49 16.74
C LEU A 111 -0.72 0.31 15.97
N VAL A 112 -1.60 -0.36 15.22
CA VAL A 112 -2.72 0.29 14.51
C VAL A 112 -3.68 0.95 15.51
N ASN A 113 -3.99 0.29 16.62
CA ASN A 113 -4.85 0.86 17.66
C ASN A 113 -4.23 2.13 18.27
N ILE A 114 -2.92 2.11 18.55
CA ILE A 114 -2.21 3.30 19.04
C ILE A 114 -2.30 4.43 18.00
N TYR A 115 -2.07 4.14 16.72
CA TYR A 115 -2.19 5.13 15.66
C TYR A 115 -3.60 5.73 15.59
N GLN A 116 -4.63 4.89 15.58
CA GLN A 116 -6.03 5.35 15.50
C GLN A 116 -6.42 6.19 16.72
N PHE A 117 -5.94 5.81 17.91
CA PHE A 117 -6.15 6.58 19.14
C PHE A 117 -5.53 7.99 19.08
N GLN A 118 -4.48 8.20 18.29
CA GLN A 118 -3.90 9.53 18.05
C GLN A 118 -4.52 10.24 16.84
N GLU A 119 -4.85 9.51 15.79
CA GLU A 119 -5.39 10.04 14.53
C GLU A 119 -6.80 10.61 14.72
N GLU A 120 -7.67 9.89 15.43
CA GLU A 120 -9.08 10.27 15.56
C GLU A 120 -9.28 11.61 16.30
N PRO A 121 -8.64 11.87 17.46
CA PRO A 121 -8.71 13.18 18.11
C PRO A 121 -8.24 14.33 17.21
N LEU A 122 -7.16 14.13 16.45
CA LEU A 122 -6.67 15.13 15.51
C LEU A 122 -7.71 15.43 14.43
N LYS A 123 -8.30 14.39 13.83
CA LYS A 123 -9.34 14.54 12.80
C LYS A 123 -10.57 15.24 13.34
N ASN A 124 -11.01 14.88 14.55
CA ASN A 124 -12.17 15.49 15.20
C ASN A 124 -11.93 16.97 15.48
N PHE A 125 -10.76 17.32 16.01
CA PHE A 125 -10.38 18.72 16.24
C PHE A 125 -10.44 19.55 14.95
N VAL A 126 -9.78 19.08 13.88
CA VAL A 126 -9.74 19.80 12.62
C VAL A 126 -11.11 19.88 11.96
N ARG A 127 -11.91 18.82 12.09
CA ARG A 127 -13.30 18.78 11.61
C ARG A 127 -14.18 19.82 12.30
N GLU A 128 -14.13 19.88 13.63
CA GLU A 128 -14.89 20.83 14.43
C GLU A 128 -14.50 22.26 14.11
N ALA A 129 -13.20 22.54 14.05
CA ALA A 129 -12.68 23.84 13.64
C ALA A 129 -13.14 24.22 12.23
N PHE A 130 -13.11 23.29 11.27
CA PHE A 130 -13.59 23.54 9.91
C PHE A 130 -15.09 23.90 9.89
N ILE A 131 -15.92 23.18 10.67
CA ILE A 131 -17.36 23.42 10.76
C ILE A 131 -17.64 24.80 11.37
N ALA A 132 -16.92 25.17 12.43
CA ALA A 132 -17.07 26.45 13.10
C ALA A 132 -16.69 27.63 12.20
N ILE A 133 -15.61 27.50 11.41
CA ILE A 133 -15.14 28.55 10.49
C ILE A 133 -16.00 28.61 9.22
N ASN A 134 -16.58 27.50 8.79
CA ASN A 134 -17.38 27.39 7.55
C ASN A 134 -18.79 26.85 7.85
N PRO A 135 -19.62 27.61 8.60
CA PRO A 135 -20.99 27.21 8.92
C PRO A 135 -21.88 27.27 7.68
N ILE A 136 -22.91 26.42 7.61
CA ILE A 136 -23.91 26.49 6.54
C ILE A 136 -24.87 27.66 6.83
N THR A 137 -24.88 28.66 5.96
CA THR A 137 -25.78 29.82 5.99
C THR A 137 -26.96 29.64 5.02
N GLY A 138 -28.05 30.39 5.25
CA GLY A 138 -29.23 30.38 4.40
C GLY A 138 -28.93 30.81 2.95
N ASP A 139 -28.06 31.79 2.80
CA ASP A 139 -27.76 32.46 1.52
C ASP A 139 -26.79 31.68 0.62
N MET A 140 -26.18 30.62 1.14
CA MET A 140 -25.25 29.81 0.35
C MET A 140 -25.97 29.05 -0.76
N SER A 141 -25.47 29.21 -1.98
CA SER A 141 -25.91 28.48 -3.16
C SER A 141 -25.68 26.97 -3.02
N PRO A 142 -26.40 26.15 -3.80
CA PRO A 142 -26.16 24.69 -3.82
C PRO A 142 -24.71 24.33 -4.14
N GLN A 143 -24.04 25.10 -5.02
CA GLN A 143 -22.65 24.86 -5.40
C GLN A 143 -21.68 25.11 -4.24
N GLU A 144 -21.86 26.21 -3.50
CA GLU A 144 -21.02 26.53 -2.33
C GLU A 144 -21.18 25.48 -1.24
N ARG A 145 -22.42 25.05 -0.97
CA ARG A 145 -22.70 23.95 -0.03
C ARG A 145 -22.00 22.66 -0.45
N ALA A 146 -22.03 22.32 -1.74
CA ALA A 146 -21.37 21.14 -2.27
C ALA A 146 -19.85 21.19 -2.11
N VAL A 147 -19.20 22.31 -2.48
CA VAL A 147 -17.74 22.50 -2.32
C VAL A 147 -17.32 22.39 -0.86
N ARG A 148 -18.07 23.05 0.03
CA ARG A 148 -17.83 23.00 1.47
C ARG A 148 -17.94 21.58 2.01
N ASN A 149 -19.00 20.85 1.64
CA ASN A 149 -19.20 19.46 2.08
C ASN A 149 -18.16 18.51 1.49
N GLN A 150 -17.68 18.75 0.27
CA GLN A 150 -16.57 18.00 -0.31
C GLN A 150 -15.28 18.18 0.52
N ARG A 151 -14.97 19.40 0.95
CA ARG A 151 -13.82 19.68 1.82
C ARG A 151 -13.96 19.00 3.18
N LEU A 152 -15.13 19.11 3.83
CA LEU A 152 -15.41 18.40 5.08
C LEU A 152 -15.31 16.87 4.90
N GLY A 153 -15.78 16.35 3.77
CA GLY A 153 -15.68 14.95 3.41
C GLY A 153 -14.23 14.45 3.36
N LYS A 154 -13.30 15.25 2.82
CA LYS A 154 -11.87 14.89 2.81
C LYS A 154 -11.27 14.69 4.20
N ILE A 155 -11.74 15.45 5.20
CA ILE A 155 -11.34 15.31 6.61
C ILE A 155 -11.97 14.04 7.22
N SER A 156 -13.20 13.72 6.81
CA SER A 156 -14.03 12.71 7.48
C SER A 156 -13.87 11.29 6.95
N VAL A 157 -13.35 11.13 5.74
CA VAL A 157 -13.14 9.80 5.12
C VAL A 157 -12.12 8.99 5.90
N LYS A 158 -12.27 7.66 5.94
CA LYS A 158 -11.23 6.75 6.42
C LYS A 158 -10.05 6.77 5.46
N HIS A 159 -8.87 7.12 5.96
CA HIS A 159 -7.64 7.12 5.18
C HIS A 159 -6.91 5.78 5.34
N TRP A 160 -6.04 5.46 4.38
CA TRP A 160 -5.03 4.43 4.63
C TRP A 160 -4.09 4.91 5.74
N ILE A 161 -3.49 3.98 6.47
CA ILE A 161 -2.59 4.32 7.57
C ILE A 161 -1.41 5.12 7.02
N GLY A 162 -1.23 6.32 7.57
CA GLY A 162 -0.18 7.27 7.18
C GLY A 162 -0.56 8.25 6.07
N ASP A 163 -1.66 8.02 5.34
CA ASP A 163 -2.08 8.93 4.27
C ASP A 163 -2.51 10.30 4.79
N ILE A 164 -2.96 10.39 6.05
CA ILE A 164 -3.37 11.64 6.69
C ILE A 164 -2.31 12.74 6.57
N THR A 165 -1.02 12.37 6.61
CA THR A 165 0.11 13.29 6.51
C THR A 165 0.24 14.00 5.16
N ASN A 166 -0.46 13.52 4.12
CA ASN A 166 -0.48 14.12 2.79
C ASN A 166 -1.62 15.15 2.60
N TYR A 167 -2.49 15.33 3.58
CA TYR A 167 -3.63 16.24 3.48
C TYR A 167 -3.32 17.57 4.18
N ASP A 168 -3.67 18.69 3.53
CA ASP A 168 -3.45 20.04 4.06
C ASP A 168 -4.04 20.24 5.46
N TYR A 169 -5.15 19.57 5.74
CA TYR A 169 -5.84 19.69 7.03
C TYR A 169 -5.02 19.12 8.19
N PHE A 170 -4.08 18.21 7.95
CA PHE A 170 -3.19 17.68 8.98
C PHE A 170 -2.34 18.80 9.59
N GLY A 171 -1.84 19.71 8.76
CA GLY A 171 -1.07 20.90 9.18
C GLY A 171 -1.89 21.97 9.91
N GLN A 172 -3.21 21.81 10.00
CA GLN A 172 -4.11 22.72 10.72
C GLN A 172 -4.34 22.30 12.17
N ALA A 173 -3.86 21.11 12.55
CA ALA A 173 -3.95 20.62 13.92
C ALA A 173 -2.86 21.24 14.82
N PRO A 174 -3.06 21.24 16.16
CA PRO A 174 -2.02 21.62 17.11
C PRO A 174 -0.77 20.75 16.94
N GLY A 175 0.41 21.36 17.14
CA GLY A 175 1.70 20.70 16.95
C GLY A 175 1.85 19.37 17.70
N PHE A 176 1.41 19.31 18.96
CA PHE A 176 1.50 18.08 19.76
C PHE A 176 0.65 16.94 19.19
N MET A 177 -0.54 17.23 18.61
CA MET A 177 -1.38 16.20 17.99
C MET A 177 -0.72 15.64 16.73
N MET A 178 -0.15 16.53 15.89
CA MET A 178 0.62 16.11 14.71
C MET A 178 1.82 15.26 15.11
N THR A 179 2.54 15.64 16.16
CA THR A 179 3.68 14.88 16.69
C THR A 179 3.27 13.50 17.17
N ASN A 180 2.17 13.37 17.92
CA ASN A 180 1.68 12.08 18.39
C ASN A 180 1.34 11.13 17.23
N VAL A 181 0.65 11.64 16.19
CA VAL A 181 0.33 10.85 15.00
C VAL A 181 1.61 10.42 14.26
N ASN A 182 2.56 11.34 14.08
CA ASN A 182 3.83 11.03 13.43
C ASN A 182 4.66 10.00 14.22
N GLN A 183 4.69 10.08 15.55
CA GLN A 183 5.35 9.09 16.40
C GLN A 183 4.70 7.71 16.28
N ALA A 184 3.36 7.62 16.33
CA ALA A 184 2.65 6.37 16.12
C ALA A 184 2.96 5.77 14.72
N LEU A 185 3.03 6.62 13.70
CA LEU A 185 3.41 6.19 12.35
C LEU A 185 4.86 5.69 12.27
N GLN A 186 5.81 6.27 13.01
CA GLN A 186 7.19 5.79 13.02
C GLN A 186 7.30 4.35 13.53
N TYR A 187 6.53 3.96 14.55
CA TYR A 187 6.51 2.57 15.01
C TYR A 187 5.94 1.62 13.96
N ILE A 188 4.87 2.05 13.27
CA ILE A 188 4.31 1.30 12.14
C ILE A 188 5.32 1.20 10.99
N ASP A 189 6.05 2.26 10.69
CA ASP A 189 7.06 2.29 9.64
C ASP A 189 8.20 1.30 9.92
N LEU A 190 8.66 1.22 11.17
CA LEU A 190 9.65 0.23 11.60
C LEU A 190 9.11 -1.20 11.44
N TYR A 191 7.85 -1.43 11.78
CA TYR A 191 7.19 -2.72 11.56
C TYR A 191 7.13 -3.08 10.07
N MET A 192 6.75 -2.13 9.22
CA MET A 192 6.73 -2.31 7.76
C MET A 192 8.12 -2.58 7.20
N LEU A 193 9.15 -1.91 7.71
CA LEU A 193 10.53 -2.15 7.32
C LEU A 193 10.98 -3.57 7.66
N ASN A 194 10.63 -4.07 8.84
CA ASN A 194 10.89 -5.45 9.24
C ASN A 194 10.20 -6.45 8.30
N LEU A 195 8.94 -6.21 7.93
CA LEU A 195 8.22 -7.03 6.95
C LEU A 195 8.87 -7.01 5.56
N LEU A 196 9.34 -5.85 5.12
CA LEU A 196 10.02 -5.71 3.83
C LEU A 196 11.35 -6.47 3.80
N ASN A 197 12.09 -6.48 4.91
CA ASN A 197 13.40 -7.11 5.05
C ASN A 197 13.34 -8.60 5.44
N GLU A 198 12.14 -9.12 5.70
CA GLU A 198 11.97 -10.51 6.10
C GLU A 198 12.24 -11.47 4.93
N LYS A 199 13.38 -12.17 5.01
CA LYS A 199 13.89 -13.03 3.93
C LYS A 199 13.04 -14.29 3.74
N GLN A 200 12.47 -14.82 4.82
CA GLN A 200 11.65 -16.02 4.77
C GLN A 200 10.36 -15.78 3.98
N LEU A 201 9.80 -14.58 4.09
CA LEU A 201 8.53 -14.20 3.46
C LEU A 201 8.55 -14.42 1.95
N ASP A 202 9.61 -14.02 1.25
CA ASP A 202 9.68 -14.17 -0.21
C ASP A 202 9.70 -15.64 -0.64
N SER A 203 10.40 -16.50 0.12
CA SER A 203 10.45 -17.94 -0.15
C SER A 203 9.12 -18.64 0.13
N GLU A 204 8.44 -18.27 1.22
CA GLU A 204 7.16 -18.86 1.61
C GLU A 204 6.04 -18.49 0.64
N LEU A 205 5.98 -17.22 0.22
CA LEU A 205 5.00 -16.78 -0.78
C LEU A 205 5.21 -17.49 -2.13
N SER A 206 6.46 -17.71 -2.52
CA SER A 206 6.79 -18.47 -3.72
C SER A 206 6.30 -19.93 -3.59
N ASN A 207 6.58 -20.59 -2.47
CA ASN A 207 6.17 -21.97 -2.23
C ASN A 207 4.64 -22.13 -2.22
N LEU A 208 3.92 -21.23 -1.54
CA LEU A 208 2.46 -21.22 -1.51
C LEU A 208 1.87 -21.06 -2.92
N SER A 209 2.45 -20.17 -3.74
CA SER A 209 2.01 -20.00 -5.12
C SER A 209 2.27 -21.23 -5.99
N VAL A 210 3.39 -21.92 -5.79
CA VAL A 210 3.72 -23.15 -6.53
C VAL A 210 2.80 -24.31 -6.12
N ASN A 211 2.59 -24.50 -4.82
CA ASN A 211 1.73 -25.56 -4.30
C ASN A 211 0.30 -25.43 -4.81
N GLN A 212 -0.26 -24.21 -4.80
CA GLN A 212 -1.60 -23.97 -5.35
C GLN A 212 -1.71 -24.27 -6.85
N LYS A 213 -0.70 -23.91 -7.65
CA LYS A 213 -0.65 -24.28 -9.07
C LYS A 213 -0.53 -25.79 -9.28
N LEU A 214 0.10 -26.49 -8.35
CA LEU A 214 0.19 -27.95 -8.37
C LEU A 214 -1.19 -28.55 -8.06
N ASP A 215 -1.84 -28.07 -7.00
CA ASP A 215 -3.19 -28.49 -6.60
C ASP A 215 -4.19 -28.31 -7.75
N GLU A 216 -4.19 -27.14 -8.40
CA GLU A 216 -5.02 -26.86 -9.59
C GLU A 216 -4.77 -27.82 -10.75
N LYS A 217 -3.51 -28.25 -10.96
CA LYS A 217 -3.15 -29.22 -12.01
C LYS A 217 -3.51 -30.65 -11.65
N LEU A 218 -3.56 -30.97 -10.36
CA LEU A 218 -3.89 -32.29 -9.83
C LEU A 218 -5.40 -32.50 -9.69
N VAL A 219 -6.21 -31.43 -9.71
CA VAL A 219 -7.67 -31.56 -9.85
C VAL A 219 -7.97 -32.35 -11.14
N PRO A 220 -8.61 -33.52 -11.05
CA PRO A 220 -8.95 -34.31 -12.22
C PRO A 220 -9.76 -33.44 -13.18
N LYS A 221 -9.26 -33.23 -14.40
CA LYS A 221 -10.06 -32.60 -15.45
C LYS A 221 -11.27 -33.48 -15.62
N ALA A 222 -12.45 -32.97 -15.27
CA ALA A 222 -13.70 -33.68 -15.51
C ALA A 222 -13.69 -34.14 -16.96
N ASN A 223 -13.74 -35.46 -17.17
CA ASN A 223 -13.91 -36.03 -18.49
C ASN A 223 -15.23 -35.46 -19.01
N THR A 224 -15.16 -34.45 -19.86
CA THR A 224 -16.28 -34.05 -20.71
C THR A 224 -16.52 -35.22 -21.65
N VAL A 225 -17.27 -36.21 -21.17
CA VAL A 225 -17.87 -37.23 -22.01
C VAL A 225 -18.77 -36.45 -22.96
N ARG A 226 -18.28 -36.24 -24.19
CA ARG A 226 -19.11 -35.78 -25.30
C ARG A 226 -20.17 -36.85 -25.49
N ALA A 227 -21.31 -36.71 -24.83
CA ALA A 227 -22.50 -37.47 -25.13
C ALA A 227 -22.82 -37.19 -26.60
N LYS A 228 -22.61 -38.19 -27.46
CA LYS A 228 -23.08 -38.13 -28.84
C LYS A 228 -24.61 -38.02 -28.77
N PRO A 229 -25.25 -37.05 -29.44
CA PRO A 229 -26.70 -37.01 -29.49
C PRO A 229 -27.20 -38.27 -30.19
N ILE A 230 -28.03 -39.05 -29.50
CA ILE A 230 -28.79 -40.15 -30.10
C ILE A 230 -29.81 -39.48 -31.02
N LYS A 231 -29.70 -39.74 -32.33
CA LYS A 231 -30.77 -39.37 -33.28
C LYS A 231 -31.95 -40.28 -33.00
N ILE A 232 -33.09 -39.68 -32.67
CA ILE A 232 -34.42 -40.31 -32.67
C ILE A 232 -35.01 -40.08 -34.05
#